data_AF-A0A2H0NEP7-F1
#
_entry.id   AF-A0A2H0NEP7-F1
#
_cell.length_a   1.000
_cell.length_b   1.000
_cell.length_c   1.000
_cell.angle_alpha   90.00
_cell.angle_beta   90.00
_cell.angle_gamma   90.00
#
_symmetry.space_group_name_H-M   'P 1'
#
loop_
_entity.id
_entity.type
_entity.pdbx_description
1 polymer ?
#
loop_
_entity_poly.entity_id
_entity_poly.type
_entity_poly.pdbx_seq_one_letter_code
_entity_poly.pdbx_strand_id
1 'polypeptide(L)'
;MPQQVEGFDILKEFGLENLSEDKKAGLQQQIIEVIESRFSRVILNRLPEEDKKELDKLLAGNDSEQMNKFIAAKVPDYAGIYKKIVEDLKEEMLKVRDAISQK
;
A
#
# COMPACT_ATOMS: atom_id res chain seq x y z
N MET A 1 6.89 1.10 8.04
CA MET A 1 6.76 0.36 6.76
C MET A 1 7.88 0.84 5.85
N PRO A 2 8.34 0.03 4.89
CA PRO A 2 9.41 0.45 3.99
C PRO A 2 9.06 1.77 3.33
N GLN A 3 10.07 2.62 3.25
CA GLN A 3 9.97 3.97 2.74
C GLN A 3 9.24 3.95 1.40
N GLN A 4 8.36 4.94 1.23
CA GLN A 4 7.61 5.24 0.02
C GLN A 4 8.35 4.75 -1.23
N VAL A 5 7.68 3.98 -2.09
CA VAL A 5 8.26 3.57 -3.37
C VAL A 5 8.76 4.83 -4.07
N GLU A 6 10.07 4.97 -4.21
CA GLU A 6 10.67 6.18 -4.77
C GLU A 6 10.06 6.48 -6.14
N GLY A 7 9.60 7.73 -6.31
CA GLY A 7 8.95 8.19 -7.55
C GLY A 7 7.45 7.92 -7.64
N PHE A 8 6.81 7.41 -6.59
CA PHE A 8 5.35 7.22 -6.57
C PHE A 8 4.60 8.44 -6.04
N ASP A 9 3.78 9.07 -6.89
CA ASP A 9 2.91 10.18 -6.53
C ASP A 9 1.44 9.76 -6.65
N ILE A 10 0.77 9.60 -5.51
CA ILE A 10 -0.62 9.17 -5.43
C ILE A 10 -1.57 10.16 -6.10
N LEU A 11 -1.32 11.46 -6.00
CA LEU A 11 -2.21 12.45 -6.58
C LEU A 11 -2.20 12.34 -8.10
N LYS A 12 -1.01 12.16 -8.68
CA LYS A 12 -0.85 11.95 -10.12
C LYS A 12 -1.40 10.59 -10.56
N GLU A 13 -1.08 9.52 -9.85
CA GLU A 13 -1.47 8.16 -10.22
C GLU A 13 -2.97 7.93 -10.21
N PHE A 14 -3.70 8.65 -9.35
CA PHE A 14 -5.15 8.57 -9.22
C PHE A 14 -5.88 9.76 -9.85
N GLY A 15 -5.18 10.67 -10.54
CA GLY A 15 -5.78 11.82 -11.23
C GLY A 15 -6.44 12.84 -10.30
N LEU A 16 -5.94 12.99 -9.08
CA LEU A 16 -6.47 13.85 -8.02
C LEU A 16 -5.86 15.27 -8.04
N GLU A 17 -4.94 15.55 -8.97
CA GLU A 17 -4.17 16.81 -9.06
C GLU A 17 -5.05 18.08 -9.13
N ASN A 18 -6.28 17.94 -9.65
CA ASN A 18 -7.22 19.06 -9.86
C ASN A 18 -8.21 19.26 -8.70
N LEU A 19 -8.12 18.49 -7.61
CA LEU A 19 -8.99 18.66 -6.45
C LEU A 19 -8.53 19.81 -5.55
N SER A 20 -9.44 20.30 -4.68
CA SER A 20 -9.05 21.24 -3.62
C SER A 20 -8.09 20.59 -2.63
N GLU A 21 -7.19 21.37 -2.03
CA GLU A 21 -6.13 20.86 -1.13
C GLU A 21 -6.68 20.00 0.02
N ASP A 22 -7.78 20.42 0.67
CA ASP A 22 -8.42 19.62 1.72
C ASP A 22 -8.91 18.25 1.23
N LYS A 23 -9.43 18.20 -0.01
CA LYS A 23 -9.92 16.96 -0.63
C LYS A 23 -8.76 16.07 -1.08
N LYS A 24 -7.69 16.67 -1.60
CA LYS A 24 -6.46 15.96 -1.96
C LYS A 24 -5.87 15.25 -0.74
N ALA A 25 -5.66 15.99 0.34
CA ALA A 25 -5.09 15.43 1.58
C ALA A 25 -5.94 14.28 2.13
N GLY A 26 -7.26 14.46 2.21
CA GLY A 26 -8.17 13.41 2.69
C GLY A 26 -8.16 12.15 1.82
N LEU A 27 -8.28 12.31 0.50
CA LEU A 27 -8.31 11.17 -0.43
C LEU A 27 -6.94 10.50 -0.54
N GLN A 28 -5.86 11.28 -0.55
CA GLN A 28 -4.50 10.75 -0.55
C GLN A 28 -4.27 9.86 0.67
N GLN A 29 -4.66 10.32 1.87
CA GLN A 29 -4.54 9.54 3.09
C GLN A 29 -5.34 8.24 3.02
N GLN A 30 -6.59 8.29 2.54
CA GLN A 30 -7.42 7.09 2.37
C GLN A 30 -6.81 6.09 1.38
N ILE A 31 -6.26 6.57 0.26
CA ILE A 31 -5.60 5.72 -0.72
C ILE A 31 -4.35 5.07 -0.13
N ILE A 32 -3.53 5.84 0.61
CA ILE A 32 -2.36 5.30 1.32
C ILE A 32 -2.79 4.17 2.26
N GLU A 33 -3.79 4.40 3.10
CA GLU A 33 -4.26 3.41 4.08
C GLU A 33 -4.78 2.14 3.41
N VAL A 34 -5.50 2.25 2.28
CA VAL A 34 -5.97 1.10 1.52
C VAL A 34 -4.80 0.32 0.91
N ILE A 35 -3.82 1.02 0.33
CA ILE A 35 -2.62 0.40 -0.25
C ILE A 35 -1.83 -0.32 0.85
N GLU A 36 -1.54 0.36 1.97
CA GLU A 36 -0.83 -0.22 3.10
C GLU A 36 -1.54 -1.45 3.66
N SER A 37 -2.87 -1.39 3.85
CA SER A 37 -3.65 -2.53 4.33
C SER A 37 -3.56 -3.74 3.41
N ARG A 38 -3.71 -3.53 2.09
CA ARG A 38 -3.56 -4.60 1.09
C ARG A 38 -2.14 -5.15 1.09
N PHE A 39 -1.17 -4.26 1.16
CA PHE A 39 0.24 -4.61 1.13
C PHE A 39 0.63 -5.46 2.34
N SER A 40 0.22 -5.07 3.55
CA SER A 40 0.41 -5.87 4.77
C SER A 40 -0.22 -7.26 4.65
N ARG A 41 -1.42 -7.38 4.09
CA ARG A 41 -2.07 -8.69 3.88
C ARG A 41 -1.27 -9.57 2.91
N VAL A 42 -0.76 -8.99 1.81
CA VAL A 42 0.06 -9.74 0.85
C VAL A 42 1.35 -10.23 1.50
N ILE A 43 2.04 -9.38 2.28
CA ILE A 43 3.22 -9.80 3.04
C ILE A 43 2.86 -10.93 3.99
N LEU A 44 1.86 -10.72 4.85
CA LEU A 44 1.45 -11.70 5.86
C LEU A 44 1.03 -13.04 5.25
N ASN A 45 0.48 -13.06 4.03
CA ASN A 45 0.13 -14.30 3.34
C ASN A 45 1.34 -15.00 2.70
N ARG A 46 2.40 -14.25 2.36
CA ARG A 46 3.64 -14.80 1.79
C ARG A 46 4.64 -15.27 2.85
N LEU A 47 4.58 -14.70 4.05
CA LEU A 47 5.43 -15.12 5.16
C LEU A 47 5.00 -16.50 5.70
N PRO A 48 5.94 -17.44 5.91
CA PRO A 48 5.66 -18.64 6.70
C PRO A 48 5.32 -18.28 8.15
N GLU A 49 4.65 -19.19 8.87
CA GLU A 49 4.17 -18.91 10.24
C GLU A 49 5.28 -18.49 11.22
N GLU A 50 6.47 -19.07 11.08
CA GLU A 50 7.65 -18.71 11.88
C GLU A 50 8.06 -17.24 11.66
N ASP A 51 8.05 -16.80 10.40
CA ASP A 51 8.38 -15.42 10.03
C ASP A 51 7.29 -14.43 10.47
N LYS A 52 6.01 -14.85 10.54
CA LYS A 52 4.94 -14.00 11.10
C LYS A 52 5.15 -13.74 12.59
N LYS A 53 5.52 -14.77 13.35
CA LYS A 53 5.85 -14.63 14.79
C LYS A 53 7.04 -13.69 15.01
N GLU A 54 8.03 -13.74 14.11
CA GLU A 54 9.17 -12.83 14.17
C GLU A 54 8.76 -11.39 13.83
N LEU A 55 7.91 -11.20 12.81
CA LEU A 55 7.33 -9.90 12.48
C LEU A 55 6.54 -9.31 13.65
N ASP A 56 5.72 -10.11 14.35
CA ASP A 56 4.94 -9.65 15.51
C ASP A 56 5.84 -9.14 16.65
N LYS A 57 6.99 -9.80 16.90
CA LYS A 57 7.97 -9.32 17.89
C LYS A 57 8.60 -7.99 17.46
N LEU A 58 8.93 -7.85 16.17
CA LEU A 58 9.52 -6.62 15.63
C LEU A 58 8.52 -5.46 15.72
N LEU A 59 7.24 -5.72 15.48
CA LEU A 59 6.15 -4.74 15.66
C LEU A 59 5.99 -4.34 17.13
N ALA A 60 6.05 -5.29 18.06
CA ALA A 60 5.98 -4.99 19.49
C ALA A 60 7.19 -4.20 20.02
N GLY A 61 8.36 -4.40 19.42
CA GLY A 61 9.61 -3.71 19.79
C GLY A 61 9.73 -2.28 19.28
N ASN A 62 8.83 -1.80 18.41
CA ASN A 62 8.91 -0.51 17.72
C ASN A 62 10.23 -0.25 16.96
N ASP A 63 11.01 -1.29 16.67
CA ASP A 63 12.25 -1.17 15.91
C ASP A 63 11.97 -1.14 14.41
N SER A 64 11.72 0.07 13.92
CA SER A 64 11.37 0.33 12.53
C SER A 64 12.50 -0.04 11.55
N GLU A 65 13.76 0.05 11.97
CA GLU A 65 14.90 -0.29 11.12
C GLU A 65 15.01 -1.80 10.92
N GLN A 66 14.91 -2.57 12.02
CA GLN A 66 14.93 -4.03 11.95
C GLN A 66 13.71 -4.58 11.20
N MET A 67 12.53 -4.00 11.42
CA MET A 67 11.33 -4.36 10.65
C MET A 67 11.53 -4.13 9.15
N ASN A 68 12.11 -2.99 8.74
CA ASN A 68 12.36 -2.71 7.34
C ASN A 68 13.37 -3.70 6.72
N LYS A 69 14.45 -4.03 7.45
CA LYS A 69 15.42 -5.06 7.02
C LYS A 69 14.78 -6.44 6.87
N PHE A 70 13.93 -6.82 7.83
CA PHE A 70 13.21 -8.09 7.80
C PHE A 70 12.28 -8.18 6.59
N ILE A 71 11.45 -7.16 6.36
CA ILE A 71 10.53 -7.13 5.23
C ILE A 71 11.30 -7.13 3.90
N ALA A 72 12.38 -6.35 3.77
CA ALA A 72 13.20 -6.33 2.56
C ALA A 72 13.85 -7.69 2.26
N ALA A 73 14.32 -8.41 3.29
CA ALA A 73 14.93 -9.72 3.13
C ALA A 73 13.90 -10.81 2.75
N LYS A 74 12.69 -10.74 3.30
CA LYS A 74 11.63 -11.75 3.07
C LYS A 74 10.75 -11.44 1.87
N VAL A 75 10.71 -10.19 1.43
CA VAL A 75 9.85 -9.70 0.34
C VAL A 75 10.71 -8.94 -0.68
N PRO A 76 11.52 -9.66 -1.49
CA PRO A 76 12.42 -9.04 -2.46
C PRO A 76 11.68 -8.31 -3.60
N ASP A 77 10.46 -8.75 -3.93
CA ASP A 77 9.59 -8.13 -4.94
C ASP A 77 8.64 -7.08 -4.32
N TYR A 78 9.15 -6.28 -3.37
CA TYR A 78 8.35 -5.26 -2.68
C TYR A 78 7.71 -4.28 -3.68
N ALA A 79 8.52 -3.75 -4.60
CA ALA A 79 8.09 -2.76 -5.59
C ALA A 79 7.05 -3.33 -6.57
N GLY A 80 7.22 -4.57 -7.03
CA GLY A 80 6.25 -5.23 -7.92
C GLY A 80 4.90 -5.48 -7.25
N ILE A 81 4.91 -5.91 -5.98
CA ILE A 81 3.68 -6.06 -5.18
C ILE A 81 2.97 -4.72 -5.03
N TYR A 82 3.71 -3.67 -4.67
CA TYR A 82 3.15 -2.34 -4.47
C TYR A 82 2.52 -1.81 -5.77
N LYS A 83 3.25 -1.89 -6.88
CA LYS A 83 2.76 -1.50 -8.20
C LYS A 83 1.47 -2.23 -8.58
N LYS A 84 1.43 -3.55 -8.39
CA LYS A 84 0.24 -4.36 -8.66
C LYS A 84 -0.96 -3.92 -7.82
N ILE A 85 -0.77 -3.68 -6.53
CA ILE A 85 -1.85 -3.23 -5.64
C ILE A 85 -2.43 -1.89 -6.12
N VAL A 86 -1.57 -0.98 -6.57
CA VAL A 86 -2.00 0.31 -7.12
C VAL A 86 -2.78 0.11 -8.42
N GLU A 87 -2.27 -0.70 -9.35
CA GLU A 87 -2.96 -1.01 -10.62
C GLU A 87 -4.34 -1.63 -10.36
N ASP A 88 -4.41 -2.64 -9.48
CA ASP A 88 -5.66 -3.29 -9.07
C ASP A 88 -6.65 -2.28 -8.47
N LEU A 89 -6.17 -1.40 -7.58
CA LEU A 89 -7.02 -0.37 -6.96
C LEU A 89 -7.54 0.64 -7.98
N LYS A 90 -6.71 1.07 -8.95
CA LYS A 90 -7.13 1.96 -10.04
C LYS A 90 -8.22 1.33 -10.89
N GLU A 91 -8.05 0.06 -11.27
CA GLU A 91 -9.08 -0.67 -12.02
C GLU A 91 -10.40 -0.79 -11.24
N GLU A 92 -10.33 -1.09 -9.95
CA GLU A 92 -11.52 -1.19 -9.09
C GLU A 92 -12.27 0.15 -9.03
N MET A 93 -11.56 1.27 -8.86
CA MET A 93 -12.18 2.60 -8.86
C MET A 93 -12.84 2.93 -10.20
N LEU A 94 -12.22 2.58 -11.33
CA LEU A 94 -12.81 2.76 -12.66
C LEU A 94 -14.09 1.92 -12.82
N LYS A 95 -14.07 0.65 -12.41
CA LYS A 95 -15.24 -0.24 -12.44
C LYS A 95 -16.38 0.30 -11.59
N VAL A 96 -16.09 0.82 -10.40
CA VAL A 96 -17.09 1.45 -9.51
C VAL A 96 -17.69 2.70 -10.16
N ARG A 97 -16.86 3.58 -10.74
CA ARG A 97 -17.32 4.77 -11.47
C ARG A 97 -18.27 4.38 -12.61
N ASP A 98 -17.89 3.40 -13.42
CA ASP A 98 -18.66 2.98 -14.58
C ASP A 98 -20.00 2.36 -14.15
N ALA A 99 -20.00 1.55 -13.09
CA ALA A 99 -21.22 0.96 -12.53
C ALA A 99 -22.19 2.01 -11.96
N ILE A 100 -21.68 3.14 -11.44
CA ILE A 100 -22.50 4.26 -10.96
C ILE A 100 -23.03 5.09 -12.13
N SER A 101 -22.25 5.26 -13.20
CA SER A 101 -22.61 6.11 -14.35
C SER A 101 -23.59 5.45 -15.34
N GLN A 102 -23.81 4.13 -15.23
CA GLN A 102 -24.75 3.37 -16.05
C GLN A 102 -26.14 3.21 -15.40
N LYS A 103 -26.39 3.85 -14.26
CA LYS A 103 -27.70 3.91 -13.58
C LYS A 103 -28.28 5.32 -13.70
#